data_AF-A0A3Q7HPJ1-F1
#
_entry.id   AF-A0A3Q7HPJ1-F1
#
_cell.length_a   1.000
_cell.length_b   1.000
_cell.length_c   1.000
_cell.angle_alpha   90.00
_cell.angle_beta   90.00
_cell.angle_gamma   90.00
#
_symmetry.space_group_name_H-M   'P 1'
#
loop_
_entity.id
_entity.type
_entity.pdbx_description
1 polymer ?
#
loop_
_entity_poly.entity_id
_entity_poly.type
_entity_poly.pdbx_seq_one_letter_code
_entity_poly.pdbx_strand_id
1 'polypeptide(L)'
;MLYHYYTSIKGEDYKQVGFWPKSIFTTLQAHALGAQYGGITYSPQGLQFPPMGSGLFQKKILSKNAYFRKCTFMYLVNNEVVTYSLDHIGTYPFESNTNLYKVQDFIEQGDVLGHLIVYEGPGDKH
;
A
#
# COMPACT_ATOMS: atom_id res chain seq x y z
N MET A 1 -7.36 -25.56 11.26
CA MET A 1 -7.72 -24.53 10.26
C MET A 1 -6.48 -24.24 9.42
N LEU A 2 -6.57 -24.48 8.10
CA LEU A 2 -5.51 -24.16 7.14
C LEU A 2 -5.86 -22.80 6.52
N TYR A 3 -5.03 -21.77 6.75
CA TYR A 3 -5.23 -20.44 6.17
C TYR A 3 -4.36 -20.31 4.93
N HIS A 4 -4.97 -20.16 3.75
CA HIS A 4 -4.25 -19.80 2.53
C HIS A 4 -4.51 -18.32 2.24
N TYR A 5 -3.47 -17.58 1.83
CA TYR A 5 -3.53 -16.12 1.68
C TYR A 5 -3.35 -15.79 0.20
N TYR A 6 -4.20 -14.90 -0.30
CA TYR A 6 -4.10 -14.40 -1.67
C TYR A 6 -4.13 -12.88 -1.61
N THR A 7 -3.04 -12.23 -2.01
CA THR A 7 -3.07 -10.80 -2.29
C THR A 7 -3.47 -10.61 -3.74
N SER A 8 -4.56 -9.88 -3.99
CA SER A 8 -4.92 -9.40 -5.33
C SER A 8 -4.95 -7.90 -5.31
N ILE A 9 -4.35 -7.31 -6.34
CA ILE A 9 -4.41 -5.88 -6.59
C ILE A 9 -5.59 -5.69 -7.55
N LYS A 10 -6.44 -4.70 -7.30
CA LYS A 10 -7.53 -4.31 -8.20
C LYS A 10 -7.28 -2.91 -8.73
N GLY A 11 -7.51 -2.70 -10.03
CA GLY A 11 -7.47 -1.39 -10.67
C GLY A 11 -8.71 -0.56 -10.33
N GLU A 12 -8.78 0.68 -10.84
CA GLU A 12 -9.93 1.57 -10.60
C GLU A 12 -11.26 1.02 -11.14
N ASP A 13 -11.20 0.15 -12.15
CA ASP A 13 -12.35 -0.57 -12.70
C ASP A 13 -12.67 -1.87 -11.95
N TYR A 14 -12.05 -2.07 -10.77
CA TYR A 14 -12.14 -3.27 -9.96
C TYR A 14 -11.64 -4.55 -10.63
N LYS A 15 -11.00 -4.46 -11.81
CA LYS A 15 -10.38 -5.63 -12.43
C LYS A 15 -9.16 -6.05 -11.65
N GLN A 16 -9.04 -7.35 -11.46
CA GLN A 16 -7.87 -7.96 -10.88
C GLN A 16 -6.66 -7.70 -11.79
N VAL A 17 -5.69 -6.94 -11.30
CA VAL A 17 -4.43 -6.62 -12.02
C VAL A 17 -3.33 -7.63 -11.73
N GLY A 18 -3.52 -8.53 -10.76
CA GLY A 18 -2.61 -9.65 -10.53
C GLY A 18 -2.92 -10.46 -9.28
N PHE A 19 -2.22 -11.58 -9.14
CA PHE A 19 -2.14 -12.36 -7.89
C PHE A 19 -0.79 -13.08 -7.83
N TRP A 20 -0.36 -13.45 -6.62
CA TRP A 20 0.81 -14.29 -6.43
C TRP A 20 0.41 -15.77 -6.33
N PRO A 21 0.73 -16.61 -7.33
CA PRO A 21 0.38 -18.02 -7.29
C PRO A 21 1.28 -18.80 -6.32
N LYS A 22 0.66 -19.72 -5.58
CA LYS A 22 1.31 -20.68 -4.65
C LYS A 22 2.40 -21.53 -5.31
N SER A 23 2.33 -21.72 -6.63
CA SER A 23 3.31 -22.47 -7.42
C SER A 23 4.65 -21.73 -7.55
N ILE A 24 4.68 -20.41 -7.46
CA ILE A 24 5.89 -19.60 -7.61
C ILE A 24 6.42 -19.16 -6.24
N PHE A 25 5.54 -18.91 -5.27
CA PHE A 25 5.90 -18.48 -3.92
C PHE A 25 5.77 -19.63 -2.91
N THR A 26 6.67 -20.62 -3.04
CA THR A 26 6.58 -21.86 -2.27
C THR A 26 6.83 -21.67 -0.76
N THR A 27 7.59 -20.65 -0.38
CA THR A 27 7.81 -20.29 1.03
C THR A 27 6.61 -19.59 1.68
N LEU A 28 5.69 -19.05 0.86
CA LEU A 28 4.43 -18.46 1.29
C LEU A 28 3.25 -19.43 1.10
N GLN A 29 3.52 -20.72 0.83
CA GLN A 29 2.48 -21.74 0.56
C GLN A 29 1.51 -21.96 1.72
N ALA A 30 1.97 -21.81 2.96
CA ALA A 30 1.30 -22.32 4.14
C ALA A 30 0.51 -21.23 4.89
N HIS A 31 1.11 -20.05 5.11
CA HIS A 31 0.42 -18.90 5.70
C HIS A 31 1.24 -17.60 5.52
N ALA A 32 0.57 -16.46 5.43
CA ALA A 32 1.16 -15.13 5.54
C ALA A 32 0.64 -14.47 6.83
N LEU A 33 1.53 -14.05 7.74
CA LEU A 33 1.09 -13.38 8.98
C LEU A 33 0.69 -11.91 8.77
N GLY A 34 0.90 -11.38 7.57
CA GLY A 34 0.50 -10.04 7.17
C GLY A 34 0.86 -9.79 5.71
N ALA A 35 0.49 -8.61 5.21
CA ALA A 35 0.95 -8.09 3.93
C ALA A 35 1.58 -6.72 4.15
N GLN A 36 2.58 -6.42 3.34
CA GLN A 36 3.14 -5.08 3.22
C GLN A 36 2.90 -4.62 1.79
N TYR A 37 2.60 -3.34 1.64
CA TYR A 37 2.47 -2.67 0.37
C TYR A 37 3.20 -1.33 0.48
N GLY A 38 3.84 -0.91 -0.59
CA GLY A 38 4.67 0.29 -0.58
C GLY A 38 5.60 0.33 -1.78
N GLY A 39 6.64 1.14 -1.68
CA GLY A 39 7.67 1.27 -2.68
C GLY A 39 9.04 1.45 -2.04
N ILE A 40 10.08 1.25 -2.84
CA ILE A 40 11.46 1.49 -2.44
C ILE A 40 12.05 2.51 -3.43
N THR A 41 12.68 3.55 -2.89
CA THR A 41 13.48 4.50 -3.66
C THR A 41 14.94 4.33 -3.29
N TYR A 42 15.82 4.41 -4.29
CA TYR A 42 17.26 4.33 -4.10
C TYR A 42 17.94 5.51 -4.77
N SER A 43 18.93 6.10 -4.08
CA SER A 43 19.86 7.08 -4.64
C SER A 43 21.29 6.67 -4.30
N PRO A 44 22.21 6.63 -5.28
CA PRO A 44 23.64 6.57 -5.02
C PRO A 44 24.10 7.74 -4.16
N GLN A 45 25.16 7.54 -3.38
CA GLN A 45 25.72 8.59 -2.53
C GLN A 45 26.14 9.81 -3.37
N GLY A 46 25.72 11.01 -2.95
CA GLY A 46 26.04 12.27 -3.61
C GLY A 46 25.07 12.67 -4.74
N LEU A 47 24.12 11.81 -5.10
CA LEU A 47 23.03 12.17 -6.02
C LEU A 47 21.80 12.64 -5.25
N GLN A 48 20.93 13.37 -5.94
CA GLN A 48 19.66 13.79 -5.36
C GLN A 48 18.79 12.57 -5.04
N PHE A 49 18.05 12.65 -3.94
CA PHE A 49 17.09 11.61 -3.58
C PHE A 49 15.92 11.63 -4.58
N PRO A 50 15.44 10.45 -5.03
CA PRO A 50 14.33 10.38 -5.97
C PRO A 50 13.12 11.18 -5.49
N PRO A 51 12.48 11.95 -6.38
CA PRO A 51 11.25 12.62 -6.02
C PRO A 51 10.14 11.60 -5.78
N MET A 52 9.24 11.90 -4.84
CA MET A 52 8.06 11.06 -4.55
C MET A 52 6.88 11.96 -4.16
N GLY A 53 5.73 11.77 -4.81
CA GLY A 53 4.58 12.67 -4.62
C GLY A 53 4.87 14.09 -5.11
N SER A 54 4.36 15.10 -4.39
CA SER A 54 4.49 16.51 -4.81
C SER A 54 5.67 17.27 -4.20
N GLY A 55 6.37 16.72 -3.21
CA GLY A 55 7.31 17.52 -2.41
C GLY A 55 6.66 18.46 -1.40
N LEU A 56 5.33 18.41 -1.26
CA LEU A 56 4.55 19.29 -0.40
C LEU A 56 4.01 18.50 0.79
N PHE A 57 4.83 18.43 1.83
CA PHE A 57 4.53 17.76 3.10
C PHE A 57 3.29 18.29 3.87
N GLN A 58 2.64 19.37 3.41
CA GLN A 58 1.84 20.23 4.28
C GLN A 58 0.43 19.75 4.61
N LYS A 59 -0.16 18.74 3.94
CA LYS A 59 -1.40 18.03 4.33
C LYS A 59 -1.93 17.19 3.17
N LYS A 60 -2.92 16.33 3.45
CA LYS A 60 -3.76 15.62 2.47
C LYS A 60 -4.39 16.58 1.45
N ILE A 61 -3.69 16.83 0.36
CA ILE A 61 -4.12 17.55 -0.85
C ILE A 61 -4.07 16.54 -1.99
N LEU A 62 -5.18 15.84 -2.22
CA LEU A 62 -5.25 14.71 -3.16
C LEU A 62 -4.91 15.08 -4.62
N SER A 63 -5.00 16.36 -4.99
CA SER A 63 -4.58 16.84 -6.32
C SER A 63 -3.07 17.00 -6.46
N LYS A 64 -2.31 16.84 -5.38
CA LYS A 64 -0.85 16.99 -5.35
C LYS A 64 -0.16 15.76 -4.79
N ASN A 65 -0.72 15.14 -3.76
CA ASN A 65 -0.07 14.01 -3.14
C ASN A 65 -0.20 12.73 -3.97
N ALA A 66 0.82 11.88 -3.89
CA ALA A 66 0.69 10.50 -4.32
C ALA A 66 -0.03 9.70 -3.23
N TYR A 67 -0.96 8.84 -3.64
CA TYR A 67 -1.76 8.05 -2.71
C TYR A 67 -2.21 6.74 -3.35
N PHE A 68 -2.59 5.81 -2.50
CA PHE A 68 -3.43 4.67 -2.87
C PHE A 68 -4.63 4.62 -1.92
N ARG A 69 -5.75 4.10 -2.42
CA ARG A 69 -7.03 4.17 -1.73
C ARG A 69 -7.85 2.91 -1.94
N LYS A 70 -8.81 2.65 -1.04
CA LYS A 70 -9.73 1.49 -1.10
C LYS A 70 -9.00 0.15 -1.21
N CYS A 71 -7.82 0.05 -0.60
CA CYS A 71 -7.12 -1.22 -0.53
C CYS A 71 -7.90 -2.19 0.37
N THR A 72 -7.90 -3.46 -0.03
CA THR A 72 -8.60 -4.53 0.67
C THR A 72 -7.66 -5.70 0.87
N PHE A 73 -7.79 -6.38 2.00
CA PHE A 73 -7.06 -7.61 2.26
C PHE A 73 -8.01 -8.80 2.06
N MET A 74 -7.53 -9.85 1.41
CA MET A 74 -8.33 -11.07 1.20
C MET A 74 -7.81 -12.23 2.04
N TYR A 75 -8.73 -12.91 2.70
CA TYR A 75 -8.49 -14.09 3.53
C TYR A 75 -9.28 -15.28 2.99
N LEU A 76 -8.76 -16.50 3.18
CA LEU A 76 -9.61 -17.69 3.13
C LEU A 76 -10.15 -18.00 4.52
N VAL A 77 -11.47 -18.04 4.62
CA VAL A 77 -12.21 -18.49 5.80
C VAL A 77 -13.10 -19.63 5.35
N ASN A 78 -12.95 -20.81 5.94
CA ASN A 78 -13.74 -22.01 5.60
C ASN A 78 -13.77 -22.33 4.08
N ASN A 79 -12.63 -22.21 3.40
CA ASN A 79 -12.48 -22.36 1.94
C ASN A 79 -13.18 -21.31 1.07
N GLU A 80 -13.73 -20.23 1.66
CA GLU A 80 -14.28 -19.10 0.92
C GLU A 80 -13.36 -17.88 1.00
N VAL A 81 -13.25 -17.14 -0.11
CA VAL A 81 -12.49 -15.89 -0.16
C VAL A 81 -13.33 -14.77 0.43
N VAL A 82 -12.90 -14.25 1.57
CA VAL A 82 -13.49 -13.08 2.23
C VAL A 82 -12.59 -11.89 2.01
N THR A 83 -13.18 -10.74 1.71
CA THR A 83 -12.46 -9.47 1.51
C THR A 83 -12.78 -8.51 2.65
N TYR A 84 -11.74 -7.96 3.27
CA TYR A 84 -11.85 -6.99 4.36
C TYR A 84 -11.28 -5.64 3.93
N SER A 85 -11.91 -4.54 4.37
CA SER A 85 -11.30 -3.21 4.31
C SER A 85 -10.07 -3.17 5.23
N LEU A 86 -9.06 -2.41 4.84
CA LEU A 86 -7.92 -2.14 5.72
C LEU A 86 -8.30 -1.37 6.98
N ASP A 87 -9.41 -0.62 6.96
CA ASP A 87 -9.96 0.01 8.18
C ASP A 87 -10.27 -1.01 9.27
N HIS A 88 -10.62 -2.25 8.89
CA HIS A 88 -10.96 -3.32 9.83
C HIS A 88 -9.73 -4.04 10.40
N ILE A 89 -8.67 -4.19 9.60
CA ILE A 89 -7.49 -4.98 9.97
C ILE A 89 -6.41 -4.09 10.61
N GLY A 90 -6.43 -2.79 10.32
CA GLY A 90 -5.44 -1.82 10.75
C GLY A 90 -4.18 -1.88 9.87
N THR A 91 -3.48 -0.77 9.78
CA THR A 91 -2.21 -0.66 9.05
C THR A 91 -1.16 0.06 9.90
N TYR A 92 0.11 -0.12 9.52
CA TYR A 92 1.23 0.52 10.20
C TYR A 92 2.08 1.25 9.16
N PRO A 93 1.99 2.60 9.07
CA PRO A 93 2.82 3.36 8.15
C PRO A 93 4.30 3.24 8.53
N PHE A 94 5.16 3.10 7.53
CA PHE A 94 6.60 2.96 7.72
C PHE A 94 7.37 3.76 6.67
N GLU A 95 8.38 4.49 7.13
CA GLU A 95 9.37 5.14 6.29
C GLU A 95 10.78 4.96 6.88
N SER A 96 11.75 4.63 6.03
CA SER A 96 13.14 4.42 6.47
C SER A 96 13.90 5.73 6.69
N ASN A 97 13.50 6.81 6.01
CA ASN A 97 14.08 8.14 6.16
C ASN A 97 12.98 9.18 6.38
N THR A 98 12.60 9.35 7.65
CA THR A 98 11.53 10.25 8.10
C THR A 98 11.81 11.73 7.83
N ASN A 99 13.05 12.11 7.50
CA ASN A 99 13.40 13.50 7.17
C ASN A 99 13.05 13.84 5.72
N LEU A 100 13.02 12.84 4.84
CA LEU A 100 12.82 13.04 3.39
C LEU A 100 11.50 12.51 2.91
N TYR A 101 11.02 11.40 3.46
CA TYR A 101 9.79 10.75 3.04
C TYR A 101 8.81 10.67 4.19
N LYS A 102 7.53 10.74 3.88
CA LYS A 102 6.42 10.65 4.83
C LYS A 102 5.35 9.73 4.29
N VAL A 103 4.83 8.87 5.17
CA VAL A 103 3.63 8.08 4.91
C VAL A 103 2.57 8.47 5.93
N GLN A 104 1.35 8.68 5.47
CA GLN A 104 0.20 9.02 6.32
C GLN A 104 -0.95 8.05 6.02
N ASP A 105 -1.48 7.45 7.07
CA ASP A 105 -2.65 6.56 7.00
C ASP A 105 -3.90 7.32 7.48
N PHE A 106 -4.90 7.38 6.62
CA PHE A 106 -6.22 7.96 6.88
C PHE A 106 -7.30 6.89 6.72
N ILE A 107 -7.90 6.48 7.84
CA ILE A 107 -9.02 5.54 7.87
C ILE A 107 -10.35 6.24 7.54
N GLU A 108 -11.33 5.49 7.05
CA GLU A 108 -12.74 5.93 6.93
C GLU A 108 -12.97 7.27 6.18
N GLN A 109 -12.30 7.51 5.05
CA GLN A 109 -12.42 8.79 4.30
C GLN A 109 -13.70 8.88 3.42
N GLY A 110 -14.78 8.23 3.83
CA GLY A 110 -16.06 8.15 3.12
C GLY A 110 -16.04 7.28 1.87
N ASP A 111 -17.19 7.07 1.23
CA ASP A 111 -17.35 6.07 0.15
C ASP A 111 -16.48 6.31 -1.09
N VAL A 112 -16.08 7.56 -1.34
CA VAL A 112 -15.27 7.92 -2.51
C VAL A 112 -13.80 7.56 -2.30
N LEU A 113 -13.26 7.78 -1.11
CA LEU A 113 -11.84 7.58 -0.82
C LEU A 113 -11.58 6.29 -0.02
N GLY A 114 -12.49 5.90 0.88
CA GLY A 114 -12.33 4.75 1.76
C GLY A 114 -11.08 4.89 2.63
N HIS A 115 -10.43 3.77 2.92
CA HIS A 115 -9.08 3.77 3.48
C HIS A 115 -8.10 4.42 2.50
N LEU A 116 -7.34 5.43 2.96
CA LEU A 116 -6.46 6.23 2.13
C LEU A 116 -5.07 6.31 2.75
N ILE A 117 -4.07 5.90 1.98
CA ILE A 117 -2.67 6.06 2.38
C ILE A 117 -2.00 7.02 1.41
N VAL A 118 -1.41 8.06 1.97
CA VAL A 118 -0.74 9.14 1.26
C VAL A 118 0.76 9.02 1.51
N TYR A 119 1.55 9.18 0.46
CA TYR A 119 3.00 9.14 0.55
C TYR A 119 3.63 10.31 -0.22
N GLU A 120 4.66 10.87 0.38
CA GLU A 120 5.36 12.07 -0.07
C GLU A 120 6.87 11.90 0.13
N GLY A 121 7.65 12.61 -0.66
CA GLY A 121 9.10 12.67 -0.61
C GLY A 121 9.60 14.02 -1.11
N PRO A 122 10.89 14.14 -1.47
CA PRO A 122 11.40 15.33 -2.13
C PRO A 122 10.62 15.63 -3.41
N GLY A 123 10.44 16.91 -3.75
CA GLY A 123 9.98 17.32 -5.07
C GLY A 123 11.15 17.51 -6.02
N ASP A 124 10.92 17.39 -7.33
CA ASP A 124 11.93 17.81 -8.30
C ASP A 124 12.17 19.33 -8.15
N LYS A 125 13.42 19.70 -7.88
CA LYS A 125 13.86 21.09 -7.94
C LYS A 125 14.06 21.45 -9.40
N HIS A 126 12.99 21.84 -10.08
CA HIS A 126 13.07 22.53 -11.37
C HIS A 126 13.26 24.03 -11.17
#